data_AF-X0VB15-F1
#
_entry.id   AF-X0VB15-F1
#
_cell.length_a   1.000
_cell.length_b   1.000
_cell.length_c   1.000
_cell.angle_alpha   90.00
_cell.angle_beta   90.00
_cell.angle_gamma   90.00
#
_symmetry.space_group_name_H-M   'P 1'
#
loop_
_entity.id
_entity.type
_entity.pdbx_description
1 polymer ?
#
loop_
_entity_poly.entity_id
_entity_poly.type
_entity_poly.pdbx_seq_one_letter_code
_entity_poly.pdbx_strand_id
1 'polypeptide(L)'
;PQFAALQGGDSKNIFVTDASKDIPDTLLGRPIVFSEYAKTLGDKGDLILGSWAEFWEAERSSLTGANSMHIRFLENEQCIRFVRRNDGKCVWRAALTPVNGATLSPFVTLQARA
;
A
#
# COMPACT_ATOMS: atom_id res chain seq x y z
N PRO A 1 -7.83 -10.78 -7.31
CA PRO A 1 -6.47 -10.34 -7.72
C PRO A 1 -5.78 -11.45 -8.54
N GLN A 2 -4.98 -11.13 -9.56
CA GLN A 2 -4.48 -12.13 -10.52
C GLN A 2 -3.50 -13.17 -9.92
N PHE A 3 -2.82 -12.85 -8.81
CA PHE A 3 -1.97 -13.84 -8.12
C PHE A 3 -2.76 -15.02 -7.53
N ALA A 4 -4.06 -14.88 -7.25
CA ALA A 4 -4.90 -16.00 -6.82
C ALA A 4 -5.15 -17.03 -7.93
N ALA A 5 -4.99 -16.62 -9.19
CA ALA A 5 -5.13 -17.47 -10.37
C ALA A 5 -3.78 -17.99 -10.90
N LEU A 6 -2.68 -17.79 -10.17
CA LEU A 6 -1.35 -18.29 -10.57
C LEU A 6 -1.35 -19.82 -10.54
N GLN A 7 -1.16 -20.45 -11.69
CA GLN A 7 -1.15 -21.90 -11.85
C GLN A 7 0.24 -22.43 -12.19
N GLY A 8 0.63 -23.55 -11.57
CA GLY A 8 1.82 -24.30 -11.99
C GLY A 8 1.57 -25.08 -13.28
N GLY A 9 2.61 -25.71 -13.83
CA GLY A 9 2.51 -26.52 -15.06
C GLY A 9 1.43 -27.61 -15.01
N ASP A 10 1.06 -28.04 -13.81
CA ASP A 10 0.02 -29.05 -13.56
C ASP A 10 -1.40 -28.44 -13.43
N SER A 11 -1.59 -27.18 -13.83
CA SER A 11 -2.87 -26.44 -13.72
C SER A 11 -3.42 -26.33 -12.28
N LYS A 12 -2.57 -26.53 -11.28
CA LYS A 12 -2.88 -26.35 -9.86
C LYS A 12 -2.58 -24.92 -9.44
N ASN A 13 -3.51 -24.31 -8.71
CA ASN A 13 -3.33 -22.99 -8.11
C ASN A 13 -2.19 -23.04 -7.09
N ILE A 14 -1.19 -22.18 -7.25
CA ILE A 14 -0.01 -22.11 -6.38
C ILE A 14 -0.31 -21.31 -5.12
N PHE A 15 -1.14 -20.27 -5.24
CA PHE A 15 -1.40 -19.33 -4.16
C PHE A 15 -2.66 -19.68 -3.33
N VAL A 16 -3.71 -20.16 -3.99
CA VAL A 16 -4.95 -20.62 -3.34
C VAL A 16 -5.07 -22.12 -3.55
N THR A 17 -4.51 -22.90 -2.62
CA THR A 17 -4.47 -24.37 -2.72
C THR A 17 -5.84 -25.03 -2.53
N ASP A 18 -6.78 -24.32 -1.92
CA ASP A 18 -8.17 -24.75 -1.75
C ASP A 18 -9.10 -23.58 -2.10
N ALA A 19 -10.01 -23.78 -3.05
CA ALA A 19 -10.94 -22.75 -3.51
C ALA A 19 -12.08 -22.45 -2.51
N SER A 20 -12.25 -23.28 -1.48
CA SER A 20 -13.24 -23.08 -0.41
C SER A 20 -12.75 -22.15 0.72
N LYS A 21 -11.45 -21.84 0.72
CA LYS A 21 -10.82 -20.97 1.72
C LYS A 21 -10.65 -19.58 1.13
N ASP A 22 -10.84 -18.58 1.98
CA ASP A 22 -10.53 -17.19 1.64
C ASP A 22 -9.07 -17.04 1.20
N ILE A 23 -8.81 -16.01 0.42
CA ILE A 23 -7.49 -15.70 -0.13
C ILE A 23 -6.50 -15.55 1.04
N PRO A 24 -5.37 -16.29 1.06
CA PRO A 24 -4.43 -16.19 2.16
C PRO A 24 -3.79 -14.80 2.23
N ASP A 25 -3.74 -14.22 3.44
CA ASP A 25 -3.16 -12.89 3.71
C ASP A 25 -1.62 -12.88 3.69
N THR A 26 -0.99 -13.99 3.30
CA THR A 26 0.48 -14.12 3.29
C THR A 26 1.00 -14.68 1.97
N LEU A 27 2.10 -14.10 1.49
CA LEU A 27 2.88 -14.59 0.35
C LEU A 27 4.24 -15.06 0.87
N LEU A 28 4.52 -16.35 0.75
CA LEU A 28 5.80 -16.96 1.20
C LEU A 28 6.16 -16.58 2.65
N GLY A 29 5.15 -16.50 3.54
CA GLY A 29 5.31 -16.12 4.95
C GLY A 29 5.42 -14.62 5.23
N ARG A 30 5.25 -13.75 4.22
CA ARG A 30 5.20 -12.29 4.38
C ARG A 30 3.75 -11.77 4.25
N PRO A 31 3.33 -10.80 5.07
CA PRO A 31 1.97 -10.25 4.98
C PRO A 31 1.78 -9.51 3.66
N ILE A 32 0.59 -9.62 3.09
CA ILE A 32 0.18 -8.91 1.87
C ILE A 32 -0.84 -7.85 2.23
N VAL A 33 -0.70 -6.66 1.63
CA VAL A 33 -1.67 -5.58 1.74
C VAL A 33 -2.10 -5.17 0.34
N PHE A 34 -3.40 -5.22 0.07
CA PHE A 34 -3.96 -4.80 -1.21
C PHE A 34 -4.19 -3.29 -1.20
N SER A 35 -3.69 -2.64 -2.25
CA SER A 35 -3.77 -1.20 -2.44
C SER A 35 -4.36 -0.91 -3.81
N GLU A 36 -5.34 -0.02 -3.86
CA GLU A 36 -5.97 0.46 -5.10
C GLU A 36 -5.16 1.54 -5.82
N TYR A 37 -4.09 2.05 -5.18
CA TYR A 37 -3.28 3.14 -5.71
C TYR A 37 -2.29 2.72 -6.81
N ALA A 38 -2.15 1.42 -7.08
CA ALA A 38 -1.38 0.91 -8.21
C ALA A 38 -2.22 1.06 -9.51
N LYS A 39 -1.72 1.84 -10.47
CA LYS A 39 -2.48 2.24 -11.67
C LYS A 39 -2.90 1.07 -12.57
N THR A 40 -1.95 0.21 -12.89
CA THR A 40 -2.03 -0.69 -14.03
C THR A 40 -1.23 -1.94 -13.72
N LEU A 41 -1.83 -3.09 -14.02
CA LEU A 41 -1.20 -4.37 -13.77
C LEU A 41 -0.08 -4.62 -14.78
N GLY A 42 1.11 -4.99 -14.32
CA GLY A 42 2.29 -5.20 -15.16
C GLY A 42 3.17 -3.95 -15.35
N ASP A 43 2.70 -2.76 -14.95
CA ASP A 43 3.52 -1.56 -14.92
C ASP A 43 4.46 -1.55 -13.71
N LYS A 44 5.57 -0.82 -13.82
CA LYS A 44 6.57 -0.71 -12.74
C LYS A 44 5.90 -0.26 -11.44
N GLY A 45 6.04 -1.08 -10.39
CA GLY A 45 5.50 -0.78 -9.06
C GLY A 45 4.11 -1.34 -8.77
N ASP A 46 3.61 -2.27 -9.60
CA ASP A 46 2.39 -3.05 -9.31
C ASP A 46 2.54 -3.97 -8.09
N LEU A 47 3.72 -4.57 -7.92
CA LEU A 47 4.12 -5.34 -6.75
C LEU A 47 5.32 -4.68 -6.07
N ILE A 48 5.13 -4.31 -4.81
CA ILE A 48 6.15 -3.64 -3.99
C ILE A 48 6.47 -4.53 -2.79
N LEU A 49 7.72 -4.95 -2.69
CA LEU A 49 8.26 -5.50 -1.46
C LEU A 49 8.83 -4.35 -0.63
N GLY A 50 8.10 -3.96 0.42
CA GLY A 50 8.47 -2.86 1.31
C GLY A 50 8.75 -3.32 2.73
N SER A 51 9.82 -2.82 3.33
CA SER A 51 10.05 -2.89 4.77
C SER A 51 9.39 -1.69 5.45
N TRP A 52 8.19 -1.89 6.00
CA TRP A 52 7.45 -0.84 6.69
C TRP A 52 8.11 -0.37 7.99
N ALA A 53 8.99 -1.17 8.58
CA ALA A 53 9.79 -0.75 9.74
C ALA A 53 10.74 0.42 9.43
N GLU A 54 11.07 0.64 8.15
CA GLU A 54 11.96 1.72 7.69
C GLU A 54 11.19 2.90 7.07
N PHE A 55 9.86 2.88 7.18
CA PHE A 55 8.99 3.98 6.80
C PHE A 55 8.43 4.66 8.04
N TRP A 56 8.61 5.98 8.13
CA TRP A 56 8.11 6.75 9.25
C TRP A 56 6.92 7.59 8.79
N GLU A 57 5.79 7.33 9.43
CA GLU A 57 4.60 8.16 9.36
C GLU A 57 4.59 9.09 10.59
N ALA A 58 4.44 10.38 10.34
CA ALA A 58 4.31 11.41 11.35
C ALA A 58 2.94 12.08 11.24
N GLU A 59 2.06 11.76 12.18
CA GLU A 59 0.76 12.43 12.32
C GLU A 59 0.92 13.69 13.17
N ARG A 60 0.49 14.84 12.63
CA ARG A 60 0.43 16.10 13.37
C ARG A 60 -1.01 16.37 13.78
N SER A 61 -1.30 16.10 15.05
CA SER A 61 -2.63 16.16 15.66
C SER A 61 -3.54 15.03 15.21
N SER A 62 -4.35 14.54 16.14
CA SER A 62 -5.46 13.65 15.83
C SER A 62 -6.48 14.32 14.90
N LEU A 63 -7.35 13.51 14.32
CA LEU A 63 -8.44 13.94 13.46
C LEU A 63 -9.25 15.07 14.13
N THR A 64 -9.19 16.26 13.56
CA THR A 64 -9.92 17.43 14.06
C THR A 64 -11.24 17.54 13.31
N GLY A 65 -12.33 17.19 13.99
CA GLY A 65 -13.70 17.44 13.53
C GLY A 65 -14.18 18.83 13.96
N ALA A 66 -14.83 19.56 13.05
CA ALA A 66 -15.51 20.82 13.35
C ALA A 66 -16.84 20.86 12.62
N ASN A 67 -17.93 21.19 13.30
CA ASN A 67 -19.22 21.49 12.70
C ASN A 67 -19.52 22.99 12.81
N SER A 68 -20.17 23.55 11.79
CA SER A 68 -20.59 24.95 11.81
C SER A 68 -21.95 25.10 11.14
N MET A 69 -22.89 25.70 11.88
CA MET A 69 -24.22 26.06 11.39
C MET A 69 -24.26 27.49 10.83
N HIS A 70 -23.23 28.31 11.11
CA HIS A 70 -23.22 29.72 10.71
C HIS A 70 -22.93 29.94 9.22
N ILE A 71 -22.24 29.00 8.56
CA ILE A 71 -21.82 29.15 7.16
C ILE A 71 -23.01 29.07 6.19
N ARG A 72 -24.02 28.25 6.50
CA ARG A 72 -25.23 28.05 5.68
C ARG A 72 -26.52 28.18 6.49
N PHE A 73 -26.56 29.18 7.37
CA PHE A 73 -27.69 29.39 8.27
C PHE A 73 -29.00 29.68 7.52
N LEU A 74 -28.95 30.52 6.48
CA LEU A 74 -30.12 30.88 5.66
C LEU A 74 -30.71 29.70 4.89
N GLU A 75 -29.92 28.66 4.65
CA GLU A 75 -30.28 27.47 3.88
C GLU A 75 -30.69 26.30 4.77
N ASN A 76 -30.69 26.48 6.10
CA ASN A 76 -30.92 25.42 7.10
C ASN A 76 -29.94 24.23 6.96
N GLU A 77 -28.68 24.49 6.61
CA GLU A 77 -27.68 23.44 6.45
C GLU A 77 -26.57 23.54 7.51
N GLN A 78 -25.99 22.38 7.86
CA GLN A 78 -24.84 22.28 8.75
C GLN A 78 -23.61 21.79 7.98
N CYS A 79 -22.52 22.55 8.03
CA CYS A 79 -21.25 22.14 7.45
C CYS A 79 -20.43 21.33 8.46
N ILE A 80 -19.86 20.20 8.01
CA ILE A 80 -18.96 19.37 8.81
C ILE A 80 -17.61 19.31 8.11
N ARG A 81 -16.53 19.56 8.85
CA ARG A 81 -15.15 19.53 8.36
C ARG A 81 -14.33 18.57 9.20
N PHE A 82 -13.63 17.67 8.54
CA PHE A 82 -12.61 16.83 9.14
C PHE A 82 -11.24 17.21 8.59
N VAL A 83 -10.29 17.50 9.47
CA VAL A 83 -8.91 17.79 9.10
C VAL A 83 -7.97 16.82 9.78
N ARG A 84 -7.15 16.15 8.98
CA ARG A 84 -5.99 15.39 9.42
C ARG A 84 -4.76 15.92 8.69
N ARG A 85 -3.63 16.00 9.39
CA ARG A 85 -2.34 16.34 8.80
C ARG A 85 -1.41 15.17 9.04
N ASN A 86 -1.01 14.54 7.95
CA ASN A 86 -0.08 13.42 7.95
C ASN A 86 1.07 13.74 7.00
N ASP A 87 2.29 13.38 7.39
CA ASP A 87 3.48 13.35 6.53
C ASP A 87 4.15 11.99 6.68
N GLY A 88 4.71 11.46 5.60
CA GLY A 88 5.31 10.13 5.59
C GLY A 88 6.60 10.15 4.79
N LYS A 89 7.70 9.63 5.37
CA LYS A 89 9.00 9.55 4.72
C LYS A 89 9.74 8.28 5.06
N CYS A 90 10.52 7.79 4.10
CA CYS A 90 11.49 6.74 4.35
C CYS A 90 12.59 7.26 5.28
N VAL A 91 13.07 6.41 6.17
CA VAL A 91 14.27 6.70 6.99
C VAL A 91 15.49 6.93 6.10
N TRP A 92 15.54 6.21 4.97
CA TRP A 92 16.60 6.29 3.99
C TRP A 92 16.36 7.48 3.05
N ARG A 93 17.37 8.36 2.94
CA ARG A 93 17.33 9.49 1.99
C ARG A 93 17.57 9.07 0.54
N ALA A 94 18.33 8.00 0.35
CA ALA A 94 18.69 7.45 -0.95
C ALA A 94 18.92 5.94 -0.84
N ALA A 95 18.90 5.25 -1.97
CA ALA A 95 19.30 3.85 -2.02
C ALA A 95 20.79 3.71 -1.66
N LEU A 96 21.14 2.68 -0.89
CA LEU A 96 22.52 2.40 -0.50
C LEU A 96 23.14 1.46 -1.52
N THR A 97 24.23 1.89 -2.14
CA THR A 97 25.05 1.02 -3.00
C THR A 97 26.28 0.60 -2.20
N PRO A 98 26.32 -0.64 -1.67
CA PRO A 98 27.51 -1.15 -0.96
C PRO A 98 28.68 -1.32 -1.94
N VAL A 99 29.91 -1.28 -1.42
CA VAL A 99 31.14 -1.44 -2.22
C VAL A 99 31.15 -2.77 -2.98
N ASN A 100 30.56 -3.81 -2.39
CA ASN A 100 30.36 -5.11 -3.02
C ASN A 100 28.91 -5.55 -2.78
N GLY A 101 28.11 -5.67 -3.83
CA GLY A 101 26.74 -6.20 -3.75
C GLY A 101 25.73 -5.43 -4.60
N ALA A 102 24.48 -5.88 -4.55
CA ALA A 102 23.37 -5.19 -5.20
C ALA A 102 22.95 -3.94 -4.40
N THR A 103 22.38 -2.96 -5.10
CA THR A 103 21.79 -1.79 -4.47
C THR A 103 20.67 -2.20 -3.51
N LEU A 104 20.75 -1.70 -2.29
CA LEU A 104 19.79 -1.96 -1.22
C LEU A 104 18.84 -0.77 -1.08
N SER A 105 17.55 -1.05 -1.02
CA SER A 105 16.51 -0.06 -0.72
C SER A 105 15.43 -0.67 0.17
N PRO A 106 14.78 0.14 1.04
CA PRO A 106 13.67 -0.32 1.87
C PRO A 106 12.46 -0.79 1.05
N PHE A 107 12.31 -0.24 -0.16
CA PHE A 107 11.25 -0.56 -1.10
C PHE A 107 11.86 -1.05 -2.41
N VAL A 108 11.48 -2.25 -2.81
CA VAL A 108 11.90 -2.89 -4.06
C VAL A 108 10.66 -3.16 -4.89
N THR A 109 10.66 -2.67 -6.13
CA THR A 109 9.57 -2.86 -7.09
C THR A 109 10.02 -3.77 -8.22
N LEU A 110 9.11 -4.61 -8.73
CA LEU A 110 9.33 -5.27 -10.01
C LEU A 110 9.42 -4.23 -11.14
N GLN A 111 10.27 -4.52 -12.14
CA GLN A 111 10.28 -3.75 -13.39
C GLN A 111 9.01 -4.02 -14.19
N ALA A 112 8.66 -3.10 -15.08
CA ALA A 112 7.53 -3.29 -15.99
C ALA A 112 7.75 -4.58 -16.80
N ARG A 113 6.72 -5.42 -16.87
CA ARG A 113 6.68 -6.56 -17.78
C ARG A 113 6.01 -6.09 -19.07
N ALA A 114 6.81 -6.00 -20.14
CA ALA A 114 6.29 -5.88 -21.50
C ALA A 114 5.57 -7.17 -21.93
#